data_AF-K2NQB9-F1
#
_entry.id   AF-K2NQB9-F1
#
_cell.length_a   1.000
_cell.length_b   1.000
_cell.length_c   1.000
_cell.angle_alpha   90.00
_cell.angle_beta   90.00
_cell.angle_gamma   90.00
#
_symmetry.space_group_name_H-M   'P 1'
#
loop_
_entity.id
_entity.type
_entity.pdbx_description
1 polymer ?
#
loop_
_entity_poly.entity_id
_entity_poly.type
_entity_poly.pdbx_seq_one_letter_code
_entity_poly.pdbx_strand_id
1 'polypeptide(L)'
;MHGIMRRLQLVNGTSETTKGAPLLPLHEELNMQPPKTMTPYEEVQLEASTRIRRIRELVTQLDGLPADASRKYRVEVSQQIRKEELQAKVEMQNARRVAQSERRMQDFELLSRHFNDTLDIVRERYGGGLPVAKPGGSTFEREPLPFTDLEYAVNQSAFLASNSGNVVPKPGKAYNLNDDLEFLQFFHETQKNDEVIDNSLDRIYVGVQRLNQNATVITSELSTQEQMLDETEKKMDDVNGRLGKLNVKLKKALEKMDRPMMAVYLSCCLILLSIIVIIYFMAKN
;
A
#
# COMPACT_ATOMS: atom_id res chain seq x y z
N MET A 1 69.60 12.80 52.04
CA MET A 1 69.30 11.47 52.60
C MET A 1 67.80 11.24 52.48
N HIS A 2 67.41 10.04 51.99
CA HIS A 2 66.03 9.51 51.89
C HIS A 2 65.10 10.24 50.91
N GLY A 3 64.44 9.59 49.96
CA GLY A 3 64.30 8.17 49.67
C GLY A 3 63.22 8.01 48.60
N ILE A 4 63.59 7.29 47.54
CA ILE A 4 62.72 6.82 46.45
C ILE A 4 61.78 5.74 46.99
N MET A 5 60.54 5.69 46.47
CA MET A 5 59.55 4.57 46.40
C MET A 5 58.15 5.14 46.71
N ARG A 6 57.04 4.77 46.08
CA ARG A 6 56.68 3.63 45.22
C ARG A 6 55.28 3.92 44.61
N ARG A 7 55.10 3.48 43.36
CA ARG A 7 53.96 2.69 42.82
C ARG A 7 52.51 3.21 42.88
N LEU A 8 51.97 3.27 41.65
CA LEU A 8 50.79 2.56 41.13
C LEU A 8 49.50 2.62 41.94
N GLN A 9 48.52 3.32 41.36
CA GLN A 9 47.06 3.08 41.32
C GLN A 9 46.50 4.41 40.77
N LEU A 10 45.62 4.52 39.78
CA LEU A 10 44.54 3.66 39.35
C LEU A 10 44.18 4.21 37.95
N VAL A 11 44.44 3.46 36.87
CA VAL A 11 43.88 3.78 35.56
C VAL A 11 42.43 3.29 35.63
N ASN A 12 41.53 4.18 36.03
CA ASN A 12 40.09 3.97 35.91
C ASN A 12 39.75 4.00 34.42
N GLY A 13 39.78 2.81 33.81
CA GLY A 13 39.10 2.54 32.56
C GLY A 13 37.60 2.53 32.83
N THR A 14 36.96 3.69 32.71
CA THR A 14 35.53 3.75 32.42
C THR A 14 35.35 3.28 30.99
N SER A 15 35.14 1.97 30.85
CA SER A 15 34.48 1.41 29.68
C SER A 15 33.10 2.04 29.63
N GLU A 16 32.96 3.09 28.84
CA GLU A 16 31.67 3.58 28.40
C GLU A 16 30.99 2.40 27.74
N THR A 17 30.03 1.87 28.49
CA THR A 17 29.03 0.92 28.07
C THR A 17 28.41 1.53 26.83
N THR A 18 28.81 1.04 25.66
CA THR A 18 28.09 1.26 24.42
C THR A 18 26.66 0.86 24.72
N LYS A 19 25.81 1.87 24.91
CA LYS A 19 24.36 1.74 24.90
C LYS A 19 24.05 1.20 23.52
N GLY A 20 24.07 -0.13 23.40
CA GLY A 20 23.47 -0.83 22.29
C GLY A 20 22.08 -0.24 22.16
N ALA A 21 21.80 0.27 20.96
CA ALA A 21 20.51 0.83 20.62
C ALA A 21 19.41 -0.09 21.18
N PRO A 22 18.33 0.44 21.79
CA PRO A 22 17.25 -0.38 22.27
C PRO A 22 16.78 -1.22 21.09
N LEU A 23 17.03 -2.53 21.15
CA LEU A 23 16.44 -3.48 20.23
C LEU A 23 14.93 -3.32 20.43
N LEU A 24 14.32 -2.60 19.49
CA LEU A 24 12.88 -2.46 19.38
C LEU A 24 12.33 -3.89 19.50
N PRO A 25 11.41 -4.15 20.46
CA PRO A 25 10.74 -5.42 20.53
C PRO A 25 10.06 -5.62 19.18
N LEU A 26 10.56 -6.56 18.38
CA LEU A 26 9.83 -7.18 17.28
C LEU A 26 8.69 -7.96 17.93
N HIS A 27 7.71 -7.21 18.43
CA HIS A 27 6.54 -7.74 19.09
C HIS A 27 5.65 -8.34 18.01
N GLU A 28 5.53 -9.66 18.10
CA GLU A 28 4.46 -10.50 17.62
C GLU A 28 4.03 -10.37 16.16
N GLU A 29 4.11 -11.52 15.51
CA GLU A 29 3.27 -11.95 14.41
C GLU A 29 1.79 -11.64 14.71
N LEU A 30 1.39 -10.39 14.51
CA LEU A 30 0.03 -10.02 14.21
C LEU A 30 -0.29 -10.75 12.92
N ASN A 31 -1.00 -11.86 13.08
CA ASN A 31 -1.75 -12.58 12.06
C ASN A 31 -2.79 -11.61 11.46
N MET A 32 -2.30 -10.55 10.81
CA MET A 32 -3.10 -9.61 10.05
C MET A 32 -3.48 -10.38 8.81
N GLN A 33 -4.69 -10.93 8.80
CA GLN A 33 -5.32 -11.20 7.53
C GLN A 33 -5.16 -9.92 6.70
N PRO A 34 -4.57 -10.02 5.49
CA PRO A 34 -4.39 -8.85 4.66
C PRO A 34 -5.75 -8.17 4.52
N PRO A 35 -5.81 -6.84 4.66
CA PRO A 35 -7.05 -6.09 4.49
C PRO A 35 -7.72 -6.56 3.21
N LYS A 36 -8.97 -7.01 3.33
CA LYS A 36 -9.73 -7.54 2.19
C LYS A 36 -9.94 -6.38 1.22
N THR A 37 -9.07 -6.27 0.22
CA THR A 37 -9.24 -5.34 -0.90
C THR A 37 -10.51 -5.72 -1.65
N MET A 38 -11.35 -4.75 -1.96
CA MET A 38 -12.55 -4.94 -2.79
C MET A 38 -12.19 -5.76 -4.01
N THR A 39 -12.94 -6.83 -4.29
CA THR A 39 -12.73 -7.53 -5.56
C THR A 39 -13.25 -6.66 -6.69
N PRO A 40 -12.65 -6.70 -7.89
CA PRO A 40 -13.16 -5.96 -9.05
C PRO A 40 -14.66 -6.17 -9.29
N TYR A 41 -15.18 -7.37 -8.99
CA TYR A 41 -16.61 -7.64 -9.03
C TYR A 41 -17.43 -6.85 -8.01
N GLU A 42 -16.94 -6.71 -6.77
CA GLU A 42 -17.64 -5.95 -5.71
C GLU A 42 -17.77 -4.47 -6.11
N GLU A 43 -16.74 -3.90 -6.75
CA GLU A 43 -16.75 -2.51 -7.23
C GLU A 43 -17.86 -2.29 -8.27
N VAL A 44 -17.87 -3.10 -9.34
CA VAL A 44 -18.90 -3.00 -10.39
C VAL A 44 -20.30 -3.37 -9.88
N GLN A 45 -20.41 -4.23 -8.87
CA GLN A 45 -21.67 -4.54 -8.18
C GLN A 45 -22.20 -3.32 -7.41
N LEU A 46 -21.33 -2.58 -6.72
CA LEU A 46 -21.69 -1.34 -6.03
C LEU A 46 -22.15 -0.26 -7.02
N GLU A 47 -21.44 -0.08 -8.13
CA GLU A 47 -21.83 0.88 -9.17
C GLU A 47 -23.20 0.54 -9.76
N ALA A 48 -23.40 -0.72 -10.17
CA ALA A 48 -24.68 -1.17 -10.73
C ALA A 48 -25.83 -1.04 -9.71
N SER A 49 -25.62 -1.45 -8.46
CA SER A 49 -26.63 -1.35 -7.40
C SER A 49 -26.99 0.11 -7.06
N THR A 50 -26.01 1.03 -7.11
CA THR A 50 -26.24 2.47 -6.96
C THR A 50 -27.13 3.02 -8.08
N ARG A 51 -26.91 2.59 -9.33
CA ARG A 51 -27.79 2.96 -10.46
C ARG A 51 -29.20 2.41 -10.30
N ILE A 52 -29.33 1.14 -9.90
CA ILE A 52 -30.63 0.50 -9.63
C ILE A 52 -31.39 1.28 -8.56
N ARG A 53 -30.72 1.62 -7.45
CA ARG A 53 -31.29 2.43 -6.37
C ARG A 53 -31.76 3.78 -6.90
N ARG A 54 -30.94 4.46 -7.71
CA ARG A 54 -31.28 5.77 -8.26
C ARG A 54 -32.53 5.71 -9.15
N ILE A 55 -32.68 4.69 -9.97
CA ILE A 55 -33.88 4.47 -10.78
C ILE A 55 -35.11 4.36 -9.88
N ARG A 56 -35.04 3.53 -8.83
CA ARG A 56 -36.16 3.33 -7.89
C ARG A 56 -36.52 4.60 -7.12
N GLU A 57 -35.53 5.39 -6.71
CA GLU A 57 -35.76 6.71 -6.10
C GLU A 57 -36.49 7.66 -7.05
N LEU A 58 -36.08 7.72 -8.32
CA LEU A 58 -36.73 8.56 -9.33
C LEU A 58 -38.16 8.09 -9.63
N VAL A 59 -38.41 6.78 -9.67
CA VAL A 59 -39.76 6.22 -9.79
C VAL A 59 -40.61 6.62 -8.59
N THR A 60 -40.07 6.49 -7.38
CA THR A 60 -40.77 6.89 -6.14
C THR A 60 -41.09 8.38 -6.14
N GLN A 61 -40.15 9.22 -6.58
CA GLN A 61 -40.36 10.67 -6.73
C GLN A 61 -41.49 10.95 -7.74
N LEU A 62 -41.50 10.25 -8.87
CA LEU A 62 -42.50 10.42 -9.91
C LEU A 62 -43.91 9.98 -9.47
N ASP A 63 -44.00 8.89 -8.70
CA ASP A 63 -45.23 8.39 -8.06
C ASP A 63 -45.75 9.35 -6.99
N GLY A 64 -44.84 10.00 -6.24
CA GLY A 64 -45.18 10.96 -5.19
C GLY A 64 -45.62 12.34 -5.69
N LEU A 65 -45.52 12.62 -6.99
CA LEU A 65 -45.89 13.94 -7.53
C LEU A 65 -47.41 14.13 -7.57
N PRO A 66 -47.93 15.27 -7.06
CA PRO A 66 -49.35 15.55 -7.07
C PRO A 66 -49.86 15.77 -8.51
N ALA A 67 -51.14 15.52 -8.77
CA ALA A 67 -51.71 15.52 -10.12
C ALA A 67 -51.56 16.86 -10.86
N ASP A 68 -51.42 17.97 -10.12
CA ASP A 68 -51.20 19.33 -10.60
C ASP A 68 -49.71 19.67 -10.86
N ALA A 69 -48.78 18.78 -10.51
CA ALA A 69 -47.35 18.97 -10.74
C ALA A 69 -47.04 19.26 -12.22
N SER A 70 -46.13 20.20 -12.45
CA SER A 70 -45.76 20.66 -13.79
C SER A 70 -45.41 19.49 -14.72
N ARG A 71 -46.09 19.44 -15.87
CA ARG A 71 -45.83 18.46 -16.94
C ARG A 71 -44.35 18.44 -17.33
N LYS A 72 -43.68 19.60 -17.31
CA LYS A 72 -42.25 19.73 -17.60
C LYS A 72 -41.41 18.91 -16.63
N TYR A 73 -41.70 19.00 -15.33
CA TYR A 73 -40.98 18.27 -14.29
C TYR A 73 -41.18 16.75 -14.41
N ARG A 74 -42.42 16.30 -14.66
CA ARG A 74 -42.71 14.86 -14.89
C ARG A 74 -41.94 14.29 -16.09
N VAL A 75 -41.84 15.05 -17.18
CA VAL A 75 -41.06 14.67 -18.36
C VAL A 75 -39.56 14.63 -18.03
N GLU A 76 -39.05 15.59 -17.26
CA GLU A 76 -37.65 15.63 -16.85
C GLU A 76 -37.27 14.41 -16.00
N VAL A 77 -38.05 14.09 -14.96
CA VAL A 77 -37.83 12.89 -14.13
C VAL A 77 -37.90 11.61 -14.98
N SER A 78 -38.86 11.54 -15.92
CA SER A 78 -38.96 10.40 -16.85
C SER A 78 -37.74 10.27 -17.77
N GLN A 79 -37.17 11.38 -18.23
CA GLN A 79 -35.94 11.38 -19.02
C GLN A 79 -34.73 10.94 -18.19
N GLN A 80 -34.65 11.36 -16.93
CA GLN A 80 -33.62 10.91 -15.99
C GLN A 80 -33.71 9.40 -15.75
N ILE A 81 -34.92 8.85 -15.54
CA ILE A 81 -35.13 7.40 -15.40
C ILE A 81 -34.56 6.65 -16.60
N ARG A 82 -34.86 7.09 -17.84
CA ARG A 82 -34.35 6.46 -19.06
C ARG A 82 -32.83 6.53 -19.16
N LYS A 83 -32.24 7.66 -18.79
CA LYS A 83 -30.79 7.85 -18.80
C LYS A 83 -30.11 6.87 -17.82
N GLU A 84 -30.61 6.81 -16.59
CA GLU A 84 -30.09 5.89 -15.57
C GLU A 84 -30.33 4.43 -15.95
N GLU A 85 -31.46 4.09 -16.59
CA GLU A 85 -31.73 2.75 -17.11
C GLU A 85 -30.68 2.32 -18.16
N LEU A 86 -30.35 3.21 -19.10
CA LEU A 86 -29.31 2.94 -20.11
C LEU A 86 -27.95 2.74 -19.46
N GLN A 87 -27.59 3.56 -18.48
CA GLN A 87 -26.33 3.43 -17.74
C GLN A 87 -26.29 2.13 -16.94
N ALA A 88 -27.36 1.81 -16.20
CA ALA A 88 -27.48 0.57 -15.45
C ALA A 88 -27.33 -0.66 -16.35
N LYS A 89 -27.85 -0.64 -17.60
CA LYS A 89 -27.63 -1.74 -18.56
C LYS A 89 -26.16 -1.92 -18.91
N VAL A 90 -25.41 -0.83 -19.10
CA VAL A 90 -23.97 -0.89 -19.37
C VAL A 90 -23.23 -1.48 -18.18
N GLU A 91 -23.54 -1.01 -16.96
CA GLU A 91 -22.89 -1.54 -15.74
C GLU A 91 -23.25 -3.01 -15.48
N MET A 92 -24.49 -3.43 -15.75
CA MET A 92 -24.88 -4.84 -15.65
C MET A 92 -24.12 -5.73 -16.64
N GLN A 93 -23.81 -5.25 -17.84
CA GLN A 93 -22.97 -5.99 -18.78
C GLN A 93 -21.51 -6.06 -18.32
N ASN A 94 -21.00 -4.99 -17.71
CA ASN A 94 -19.66 -4.97 -17.12
C ASN A 94 -19.57 -5.95 -15.94
N ALA A 95 -20.51 -5.85 -14.99
CA ALA A 95 -20.64 -6.74 -13.84
C ALA A 95 -20.73 -8.22 -14.26
N ARG A 96 -21.48 -8.53 -15.33
CA ARG A 96 -21.52 -9.90 -15.87
C ARG A 96 -20.15 -10.41 -16.33
N ARG A 97 -19.40 -9.57 -17.06
CA ARG A 97 -18.06 -9.95 -17.55
C ARG A 97 -17.11 -10.20 -16.39
N VAL A 98 -17.11 -9.32 -15.38
CA VAL A 98 -16.25 -9.45 -14.20
C VAL A 98 -16.66 -10.64 -13.32
N ALA A 99 -17.97 -10.89 -13.15
CA ALA A 99 -18.50 -12.05 -12.44
C ALA A 99 -18.04 -13.37 -13.08
N GLN A 100 -18.01 -13.43 -14.42
CA GLN A 100 -17.53 -14.60 -15.16
C GLN A 100 -16.03 -14.82 -14.92
N SER A 101 -15.21 -13.76 -14.93
CA SER A 101 -13.77 -13.90 -14.64
C SER A 101 -13.48 -14.31 -13.20
N GLU A 102 -14.28 -13.84 -12.23
CA GLU A 102 -14.10 -14.15 -10.80
C GLU A 102 -14.86 -15.39 -10.33
N ARG A 103 -15.61 -16.06 -11.22
CA ARG A 103 -16.51 -17.19 -10.90
C ARG A 103 -17.61 -16.86 -9.87
N ARG A 104 -18.04 -15.59 -9.81
CA ARG A 104 -19.09 -15.07 -8.90
C ARG A 104 -20.45 -14.93 -9.58
N MET A 105 -20.80 -15.87 -10.47
CA MET A 105 -22.05 -15.81 -11.25
C MET A 105 -23.32 -15.84 -10.38
N GLN A 106 -23.28 -16.49 -9.22
CA GLN A 106 -24.42 -16.55 -8.29
C GLN A 106 -24.76 -15.16 -7.73
N ASP A 107 -23.74 -14.39 -7.34
CA ASP A 107 -23.92 -13.02 -6.85
C ASP A 107 -24.47 -12.12 -7.96
N PHE A 108 -24.03 -12.35 -9.20
CA PHE A 108 -24.53 -11.61 -10.36
C PHE A 108 -25.99 -11.95 -10.68
N GLU A 109 -26.40 -13.20 -10.53
CA GLU A 109 -27.80 -13.60 -10.71
C GLU A 109 -28.73 -12.88 -9.74
N LEU A 110 -28.30 -12.67 -8.49
CA LEU A 110 -29.04 -11.89 -7.50
C LEU A 110 -29.16 -10.42 -7.92
N LEU A 111 -28.03 -9.79 -8.29
CA LEU A 111 -28.01 -8.41 -8.79
C LEU A 111 -28.90 -8.24 -10.04
N SER A 112 -28.85 -9.20 -10.96
CA SER A 112 -29.67 -9.24 -12.16
C SER A 112 -31.15 -9.36 -11.85
N ARG A 113 -31.52 -10.14 -10.83
CA ARG A 113 -32.90 -10.24 -10.35
C ARG A 113 -33.42 -8.87 -9.91
N HIS A 114 -32.70 -8.19 -9.02
CA HIS A 114 -33.07 -6.84 -8.57
C HIS A 114 -33.15 -5.81 -9.70
N PHE A 115 -32.25 -5.92 -10.69
CA PHE A 115 -32.29 -5.06 -11.87
C PHE A 115 -33.56 -5.30 -12.70
N ASN A 116 -33.90 -6.56 -12.98
CA ASN A 116 -35.10 -6.90 -13.74
C ASN A 116 -36.37 -6.50 -13.01
N ASP A 117 -36.45 -6.71 -11.68
CA ASP A 117 -37.57 -6.26 -10.86
C ASP A 117 -37.75 -4.74 -10.97
N THR A 118 -36.64 -4.01 -10.99
CA THR A 118 -36.64 -2.54 -11.18
C THR A 118 -37.15 -2.15 -12.56
N LEU A 119 -36.72 -2.86 -13.61
CA LEU A 119 -37.23 -2.62 -14.97
C LEU A 119 -38.71 -2.94 -15.09
N ASP A 120 -39.20 -3.97 -14.42
CA ASP A 120 -40.61 -4.34 -14.43
C ASP A 120 -41.45 -3.29 -13.71
N ILE A 121 -40.97 -2.72 -12.60
CA ILE A 121 -41.59 -1.55 -11.95
C ILE A 121 -41.67 -0.37 -12.92
N VAL A 122 -40.57 -0.04 -13.60
CA VAL A 122 -40.56 1.06 -14.59
C VAL A 122 -41.52 0.76 -15.73
N ARG A 123 -41.57 -0.48 -16.22
CA ARG A 123 -42.42 -0.90 -17.34
C ARG A 123 -43.91 -0.89 -16.96
N GLU A 124 -44.27 -1.40 -15.79
CA GLU A 124 -45.65 -1.41 -15.30
C GLU A 124 -46.22 0.01 -15.19
N ARG A 125 -45.38 0.96 -14.77
CA ARG A 125 -45.78 2.36 -14.57
C ARG A 125 -45.76 3.20 -15.84
N TYR A 126 -44.77 2.95 -16.71
CA TYR A 126 -44.41 3.88 -17.77
C TYR A 126 -44.30 3.23 -19.15
N GLY A 127 -44.25 1.90 -19.22
CA GLY A 127 -44.13 1.10 -20.44
C GLY A 127 -45.43 0.97 -21.25
N GLY A 128 -46.58 1.36 -20.69
CA GLY A 128 -47.85 1.50 -21.41
C GLY A 128 -47.95 2.77 -22.28
N GLY A 129 -46.88 3.56 -22.38
CA GLY A 129 -46.82 4.79 -23.17
C GLY A 129 -46.58 6.02 -22.32
N LEU A 130 -45.33 6.21 -21.88
CA LEU A 130 -44.83 7.57 -21.65
C LEU A 130 -45.23 8.43 -22.86
N PRO A 131 -45.84 9.61 -22.66
CA PRO A 131 -46.20 10.48 -23.76
C PRO A 131 -44.91 10.93 -24.45
N VAL A 132 -44.48 10.16 -25.44
CA VAL A 132 -43.60 10.65 -26.50
C VAL A 132 -44.37 11.84 -27.03
N ALA A 133 -43.89 13.04 -26.75
CA ALA A 133 -44.41 14.24 -27.36
C ALA A 133 -44.29 14.00 -28.86
N LYS A 134 -45.39 13.60 -29.52
CA LYS A 134 -45.44 13.36 -30.97
C LYS A 134 -44.91 14.65 -31.59
N PRO A 135 -43.69 14.67 -32.16
CA PRO A 135 -43.33 15.73 -33.06
C PRO A 135 -44.15 15.41 -34.31
N GLY A 136 -45.10 16.27 -34.67
CA GLY A 136 -45.81 16.09 -35.94
C GLY A 136 -44.79 15.97 -37.08
N GLY A 137 -44.84 14.87 -37.84
CA GLY A 137 -43.97 14.71 -39.00
C GLY A 137 -43.79 13.27 -39.47
N SER A 138 -44.56 12.92 -40.51
CA SER A 138 -44.28 11.95 -41.57
C SER A 138 -43.62 10.61 -41.23
N THR A 139 -44.41 9.55 -41.41
CA THR A 139 -44.02 8.18 -41.74
C THR A 139 -42.86 8.16 -42.75
N PHE A 140 -41.67 7.75 -42.32
CA PHE A 140 -40.62 7.27 -43.21
C PHE A 140 -40.37 5.80 -42.85
N GLU A 141 -40.73 4.91 -43.78
CA GLU A 141 -40.19 3.56 -43.82
C GLU A 141 -38.67 3.66 -43.94
N ARG A 142 -37.95 3.02 -43.01
CA ARG A 142 -36.49 2.92 -43.08
C ARG A 142 -36.13 1.44 -43.21
N GLU A 143 -35.55 1.10 -44.34
CA GLU A 143 -34.94 -0.21 -44.62
C GLU A 143 -33.84 -0.56 -43.59
N PRO A 144 -33.67 -1.84 -43.25
CA PRO A 144 -32.63 -2.29 -42.33
C PRO A 144 -31.29 -2.39 -43.06
N LEU A 145 -30.28 -1.66 -42.56
CA LEU A 145 -28.89 -1.86 -42.95
C LEU A 145 -28.19 -2.85 -41.99
N PRO A 146 -27.25 -3.67 -42.48
CA PRO A 146 -26.58 -4.67 -41.68
C PRO A 146 -25.32 -4.07 -41.04
N PHE A 147 -25.34 -3.85 -39.72
CA PHE A 147 -24.12 -3.74 -38.93
C PHE A 147 -24.30 -4.53 -37.63
N THR A 148 -23.53 -5.61 -37.54
CA THR A 148 -23.43 -6.53 -36.42
C THR A 148 -22.61 -5.92 -35.28
N ASP A 149 -22.99 -6.29 -34.05
CA ASP A 149 -22.17 -6.35 -32.82
C ASP A 149 -22.25 -5.27 -31.73
N LEU A 150 -23.24 -4.36 -31.72
CA LEU A 150 -23.56 -3.65 -30.46
C LEU A 150 -25.06 -3.38 -30.21
N GLU A 151 -25.93 -3.76 -31.14
CA GLU A 151 -27.37 -3.40 -31.12
C GLU A 151 -28.29 -4.49 -30.53
N TYR A 152 -27.78 -5.69 -30.25
CA TYR A 152 -28.64 -6.80 -29.83
C TYR A 152 -29.11 -6.73 -28.37
N ALA A 153 -28.50 -5.87 -27.54
CA ALA A 153 -28.92 -5.65 -26.15
C ALA A 153 -29.96 -4.53 -25.98
N VAL A 154 -30.10 -3.63 -26.95
CA VAL A 154 -31.01 -2.47 -26.86
C VAL A 154 -32.35 -2.74 -27.56
N ASN A 155 -32.37 -3.64 -28.55
CA ASN A 155 -33.55 -3.88 -29.38
C ASN A 155 -34.56 -4.91 -28.82
N GLN A 156 -34.25 -5.63 -27.73
CA GLN A 156 -35.26 -6.48 -27.05
C GLN A 156 -36.35 -5.67 -26.32
N SER A 157 -36.06 -4.43 -25.93
CA SER A 157 -37.07 -3.52 -25.37
C SER A 157 -38.04 -2.95 -26.41
N ALA A 158 -37.65 -2.91 -27.70
CA ALA A 158 -38.47 -2.34 -28.77
C ALA A 158 -39.52 -3.32 -29.33
N PHE A 159 -39.26 -4.63 -29.27
CA PHE A 159 -40.15 -5.65 -29.83
C PHE A 159 -41.35 -6.02 -28.92
N LEU A 160 -41.27 -5.75 -27.62
CA LEU A 160 -42.38 -5.99 -26.68
C LEU A 160 -43.37 -4.81 -26.54
N ALA A 161 -43.08 -3.66 -27.16
CA ALA A 161 -43.91 -2.47 -27.06
C ALA A 161 -45.06 -2.41 -28.09
N SER A 162 -45.08 -3.28 -29.10
CA SER A 162 -46.05 -3.19 -30.22
C SER A 162 -47.42 -3.83 -29.93
N ASN A 163 -47.61 -4.51 -28.80
CA ASN A 163 -48.87 -5.20 -28.50
C ASN A 163 -49.55 -4.79 -27.17
N SER A 164 -49.10 -3.71 -26.53
CA SER A 164 -49.73 -3.22 -25.29
C SER A 164 -50.86 -2.26 -25.61
N GLY A 165 -52.06 -2.80 -25.83
CA GLY A 165 -53.27 -2.00 -25.96
C GLY A 165 -53.55 -1.24 -24.67
N ASN A 166 -53.57 0.10 -24.74
CA ASN A 166 -54.14 1.07 -23.78
C ASN A 166 -54.53 0.50 -22.39
N VAL A 167 -53.56 0.06 -21.60
CA VAL A 167 -53.78 -0.21 -20.18
C VAL A 167 -53.56 1.11 -19.47
N VAL A 168 -54.66 1.78 -19.11
CA VAL A 168 -54.63 2.88 -18.16
C VAL A 168 -54.05 2.34 -16.85
N PRO A 169 -52.96 2.91 -16.30
CA PRO A 169 -52.37 2.44 -15.06
C PRO A 169 -53.41 2.47 -13.94
N LYS A 170 -53.62 1.34 -13.27
CA LYS A 170 -54.53 1.24 -12.13
C LYS A 170 -53.97 2.13 -11.00
N PRO A 171 -54.67 3.16 -10.53
CA PRO A 171 -54.23 3.96 -9.41
C PRO A 171 -54.48 3.14 -8.13
N GLY A 172 -53.44 2.55 -7.55
CA GLY A 172 -53.67 1.68 -6.39
C GLY A 172 -52.51 1.43 -5.45
N LYS A 173 -51.26 1.67 -5.83
CA LYS A 173 -50.13 1.52 -4.91
C LYS A 173 -49.00 2.39 -5.40
N ALA A 174 -48.59 3.41 -4.67
CA ALA A 174 -47.30 4.06 -4.96
C ALA A 174 -46.20 3.03 -4.64
N TYR A 175 -45.20 2.88 -5.50
CA TYR A 175 -44.05 2.06 -5.14
C TYR A 175 -43.27 2.81 -4.04
N ASN A 176 -43.16 2.22 -2.85
CA ASN A 176 -42.25 2.71 -1.84
C ASN A 176 -40.97 1.88 -1.90
N LEU A 177 -39.83 2.55 -2.06
CA LEU A 177 -38.52 1.92 -1.92
C LEU A 177 -38.36 1.17 -0.59
N ASN A 178 -39.06 1.63 0.46
CA ASN A 178 -39.06 1.04 1.80
C ASN A 178 -39.77 -0.32 1.88
N ASP A 179 -40.62 -0.65 0.90
CA ASP A 179 -41.36 -1.91 0.88
C ASP A 179 -40.49 -3.06 0.31
N ASP A 180 -39.39 -2.74 -0.38
CA ASP A 180 -38.43 -3.71 -0.91
C ASP A 180 -37.27 -3.93 0.07
N LEU A 181 -37.60 -4.63 1.16
CA LEU A 181 -36.67 -4.92 2.26
C LEU A 181 -35.44 -5.73 1.79
N GLU A 182 -35.62 -6.63 0.82
CA GLU A 182 -34.55 -7.49 0.29
C GLU A 182 -33.50 -6.65 -0.43
N PHE A 183 -33.92 -5.75 -1.33
CA PHE A 183 -32.97 -4.86 -2.01
C PHE A 183 -32.26 -3.90 -1.04
N LEU A 184 -32.98 -3.36 -0.04
CA LEU A 184 -32.37 -2.48 0.96
C LEU A 184 -31.30 -3.21 1.77
N GLN A 185 -31.55 -4.46 2.15
CA GLN A 185 -30.57 -5.29 2.84
C GLN A 185 -29.35 -5.56 1.96
N PHE A 186 -29.58 -5.96 0.70
CA PHE A 186 -28.51 -6.20 -0.27
C PHE A 186 -27.63 -4.95 -0.50
N PHE A 187 -28.26 -3.80 -0.70
CA PHE A 187 -27.56 -2.54 -0.91
C PHE A 187 -26.77 -2.12 0.33
N HIS A 188 -27.38 -2.23 1.52
CA HIS A 188 -26.70 -1.90 2.77
C HIS A 188 -25.51 -2.82 3.04
N GLU A 189 -25.59 -4.10 2.71
CA GLU A 189 -24.46 -5.02 2.83
C GLU A 189 -23.33 -4.65 1.87
N THR A 190 -23.65 -4.29 0.63
CA THR A 190 -22.66 -3.86 -0.36
C THR A 190 -21.99 -2.55 0.06
N GLN A 191 -22.75 -1.58 0.57
CA GLN A 191 -22.23 -0.32 1.08
C GLN A 191 -21.36 -0.50 2.33
N LYS A 192 -21.78 -1.36 3.27
CA LYS A 192 -20.99 -1.63 4.48
C LYS A 192 -19.63 -2.24 4.13
N ASN A 193 -19.59 -3.10 3.11
CA ASN A 193 -18.33 -3.67 2.64
C ASN A 193 -17.39 -2.57 2.11
N ASP A 194 -17.92 -1.62 1.34
CA ASP A 194 -17.17 -0.46 0.82
C ASP A 194 -16.55 0.38 1.95
N GLU A 195 -17.33 0.73 2.99
CA GLU A 195 -16.83 1.47 4.15
C GLU A 195 -15.72 0.71 4.89
N VAL A 196 -15.81 -0.61 4.99
CA VAL A 196 -14.77 -1.45 5.61
C VAL A 196 -13.48 -1.43 4.79
N ILE A 197 -13.60 -1.39 3.46
CA ILE A 197 -12.47 -1.31 2.54
C ILE A 197 -11.78 0.05 2.67
N ASP A 198 -12.52 1.15 2.64
CA ASP A 198 -11.96 2.50 2.80
C ASP A 198 -11.20 2.66 4.12
N ASN A 199 -11.81 2.21 5.22
CA ASN A 199 -11.14 2.19 6.52
C ASN A 199 -9.86 1.35 6.53
N SER A 200 -9.81 0.29 5.72
CA SER A 200 -8.62 -0.56 5.58
C SER A 200 -7.54 0.12 4.73
N LEU A 201 -7.91 0.84 3.67
CA LEU A 201 -7.00 1.61 2.84
C LEU A 201 -6.35 2.76 3.61
N ASP A 202 -7.12 3.47 4.44
CA ASP A 202 -6.59 4.53 5.32
C ASP A 202 -5.53 3.98 6.29
N ARG A 203 -5.77 2.78 6.83
CA ARG A 203 -4.79 2.11 7.70
C ARG A 203 -3.53 1.72 6.96
N ILE A 204 -3.64 1.20 5.73
CA ILE A 204 -2.49 0.91 4.88
C ILE A 204 -1.71 2.20 4.60
N TYR A 205 -2.40 3.27 4.22
CA TYR A 205 -1.78 4.56 3.92
C TYR A 205 -0.95 5.07 5.10
N VAL A 206 -1.51 5.06 6.31
CA VAL A 206 -0.79 5.42 7.54
C VAL A 206 0.40 4.48 7.79
N GLY A 207 0.23 3.18 7.55
CA GLY A 207 1.31 2.18 7.66
C GLY A 207 2.48 2.47 6.72
N VAL A 208 2.20 2.75 5.44
CA VAL A 208 3.21 3.10 4.43
C VAL A 208 3.92 4.41 4.78
N GLN A 209 3.19 5.41 5.29
CA GLN A 209 3.80 6.65 5.74
C GLN A 209 4.79 6.41 6.89
N ARG A 210 4.46 5.55 7.86
CA ARG A 210 5.37 5.16 8.94
C ARG A 210 6.60 4.41 8.43
N LEU A 211 6.41 3.49 7.48
CA LEU A 211 7.54 2.78 6.85
C LEU A 211 8.49 3.75 6.14
N ASN A 212 7.96 4.75 5.42
CA ASN A 212 8.78 5.77 4.78
C ASN A 212 9.56 6.62 5.79
N GLN A 213 8.90 7.04 6.89
CA GLN A 213 9.57 7.74 7.98
C GLN A 213 10.69 6.90 8.60
N ASN A 214 10.44 5.62 8.87
CA ASN A 214 11.45 4.70 9.39
C ASN A 214 12.62 4.51 8.41
N ALA A 215 12.33 4.35 7.12
CA ALA A 215 13.37 4.24 6.10
C ALA A 215 14.25 5.50 6.07
N THR A 216 13.65 6.69 6.16
CA THR A 216 14.37 7.96 6.22
C THR A 216 15.27 8.05 7.45
N VAL A 217 14.76 7.65 8.62
CA VAL A 217 15.54 7.61 9.86
C VAL A 217 16.71 6.65 9.73
N ILE A 218 16.49 5.44 9.22
CA ILE A 218 17.55 4.44 8.99
C ILE A 218 18.62 4.99 8.04
N THR A 219 18.23 5.64 6.94
CA THR A 219 19.19 6.27 6.01
C THR A 219 20.03 7.34 6.70
N SER A 220 19.42 8.17 7.55
CA SER A 220 20.15 9.20 8.30
C SER A 220 21.13 8.60 9.33
N GLU A 221 20.74 7.52 10.00
CA GLU A 221 21.60 6.81 10.94
C GLU A 221 22.76 6.11 10.21
N LEU A 222 22.51 5.47 9.07
CA LEU A 222 23.55 4.86 8.25
C LEU A 222 24.58 5.89 7.77
N SER A 223 24.12 7.06 7.30
CA SER A 223 25.02 8.15 6.90
C SER A 223 25.86 8.66 8.08
N THR A 224 25.26 8.76 9.27
CA THR A 224 25.99 9.15 10.49
C THR A 224 27.01 8.08 10.89
N GLN A 225 26.66 6.79 10.77
CA GLN A 225 27.55 5.68 11.05
C GLN A 225 28.73 5.60 10.07
N GLU A 226 28.50 5.88 8.78
CA GLU A 226 29.55 5.99 7.76
C GLU A 226 30.58 7.06 8.15
N GLN A 227 30.13 8.26 8.52
CA GLN A 227 31.02 9.32 8.98
C GLN A 227 31.82 8.92 10.23
N MET A 228 31.20 8.22 11.19
CA MET A 228 31.89 7.73 12.38
C MET A 228 32.95 6.65 12.06
N LEU A 229 32.71 5.82 11.04
CA LEU A 229 33.67 4.84 10.55
C LEU A 229 34.87 5.52 9.90
N ASP A 230 34.65 6.53 9.06
CA ASP A 230 35.74 7.31 8.44
C ASP A 230 36.63 7.99 9.50
N GLU A 231 36.02 8.57 10.55
CA GLU A 231 36.77 9.14 11.67
C GLU A 231 37.56 8.09 12.45
N THR A 232 37.02 6.88 12.57
CA THR A 232 37.67 5.75 13.25
C THR A 232 38.85 5.23 12.43
N GLU A 233 38.71 5.10 11.11
CA GLU A 233 39.78 4.74 10.19
C GLU A 233 40.93 5.75 10.27
N LYS A 234 40.61 7.05 10.22
CA LYS A 234 41.61 8.12 10.37
C LYS A 234 42.36 8.05 11.71
N LYS A 235 41.66 7.77 12.82
CA LYS A 235 42.29 7.59 14.13
C LYS A 235 43.16 6.33 14.16
N MET A 236 42.74 5.25 13.50
CA MET A 236 43.51 4.01 13.39
C MET A 236 44.80 4.23 12.59
N ASP A 237 44.74 4.96 11.48
CA ASP A 237 45.91 5.35 10.69
C ASP A 237 46.90 6.18 11.49
N ASP A 238 46.42 7.16 12.27
CA ASP A 238 47.25 7.96 13.17
C ASP A 238 47.95 7.09 14.23
N VAL A 239 47.23 6.14 14.84
CA VAL A 239 47.78 5.20 15.83
C VAL A 239 48.81 4.29 15.17
N ASN A 240 48.52 3.75 13.99
CA ASN A 240 49.44 2.89 13.25
C ASN A 240 50.70 3.66 12.84
N GLY A 241 50.57 4.92 12.42
CA GLY A 241 51.68 5.82 12.14
C GLY A 241 52.54 6.10 13.37
N ARG A 242 51.93 6.26 14.56
CA ARG A 242 52.66 6.40 15.84
C ARG A 242 53.38 5.11 16.24
N LEU A 243 52.73 3.96 16.11
CA LEU A 243 53.32 2.64 16.34
C LEU A 243 54.52 2.39 15.41
N GLY A 244 54.40 2.71 14.14
CA GLY A 244 55.50 2.63 13.18
C GLY A 244 56.69 3.49 13.59
N LYS A 245 56.46 4.75 13.98
CA LYS A 245 57.52 5.65 14.50
C LYS A 245 58.16 5.14 15.78
N LEU A 246 57.38 4.57 16.70
CA LEU A 246 57.88 3.97 17.94
C LEU A 246 58.75 2.75 17.64
N ASN A 247 58.31 1.87 16.75
CA ASN A 247 59.07 0.69 16.35
C ASN A 247 60.42 1.07 15.71
N VAL A 248 60.44 2.10 14.84
CA VAL A 248 61.70 2.64 14.28
C VAL A 248 62.62 3.22 15.36
N LYS A 249 62.07 3.98 16.32
CA LYS A 249 62.86 4.51 17.45
C LYS A 249 63.44 3.38 18.31
N LEU A 250 62.66 2.33 18.56
CA LEU A 250 63.06 1.19 19.37
C LEU A 250 64.15 0.38 18.66
N LYS A 251 64.02 0.11 17.36
CA LYS A 251 65.09 -0.48 16.55
C LYS A 251 66.38 0.35 16.57
N LYS A 252 66.29 1.68 16.38
CA LYS A 252 67.46 2.57 16.47
C LYS A 252 68.09 2.57 17.87
N ALA A 253 67.29 2.47 18.93
CA ALA A 253 67.79 2.38 20.29
C ALA A 253 68.52 1.05 20.52
N LEU A 254 67.95 -0.06 20.05
CA LEU A 254 68.57 -1.39 20.12
C LEU A 254 69.90 -1.41 19.36
N GLU A 255 69.93 -0.88 18.13
CA GLU A 255 71.15 -0.82 17.31
C GLU A 255 72.24 0.06 17.95
N LYS A 256 71.85 1.16 18.61
CA LYS A 256 72.77 2.00 19.40
C LYS A 256 73.28 1.29 20.66
N MET A 257 72.51 0.37 21.24
CA MET A 257 72.87 -0.36 22.46
C MET A 257 73.76 -1.57 22.19
N ASP A 258 73.65 -2.19 21.01
CA ASP A 258 74.54 -3.29 20.58
C ASP A 258 75.98 -2.84 20.34
N ARG A 259 76.20 -1.62 19.83
CA ARG A 259 77.55 -1.09 19.56
C ARG A 259 78.45 -0.97 20.81
N PRO A 260 78.01 -0.41 21.95
CA PRO A 260 78.83 -0.35 23.16
C PRO A 260 78.96 -1.71 23.84
N MET A 261 77.97 -2.60 23.75
CA MET A 261 78.09 -3.98 24.28
C MET A 261 79.19 -4.75 23.56
N MET A 262 79.28 -4.66 22.22
CA MET A 262 80.38 -5.26 21.46
C MET A 262 81.74 -4.72 21.89
N ALA A 263 81.87 -3.40 22.15
CA ALA A 263 83.12 -2.82 22.65
C ALA A 263 83.48 -3.33 24.06
N VAL A 264 82.49 -3.48 24.95
CA VAL A 264 82.68 -4.04 26.29
C VAL A 264 83.12 -5.50 26.22
N TYR A 265 82.46 -6.35 25.41
CA TYR A 265 82.88 -7.73 25.21
C TYR A 265 84.29 -7.83 24.64
N LEU A 266 84.64 -6.99 23.67
CA LEU A 266 85.98 -6.94 23.07
C LEU A 266 87.03 -6.54 24.11
N SER A 267 86.74 -5.55 24.97
CA SER A 267 87.61 -5.15 26.07
C SER A 267 87.78 -6.25 27.14
N CYS A 268 86.70 -6.97 27.47
CA CYS A 268 86.72 -8.08 28.42
C CYS A 268 87.56 -9.25 27.88
N CYS A 269 87.43 -9.57 26.59
CA CYS A 269 88.25 -10.58 25.92
C CYS A 269 89.74 -10.22 25.93
N LEU A 270 90.09 -8.95 25.69
CA LEU A 270 91.48 -8.49 25.75
C LEU A 270 92.08 -8.63 27.17
N ILE A 271 91.31 -8.32 28.21
CA ILE A 271 91.74 -8.48 29.59
C ILE A 271 91.96 -9.97 29.92
N LEU A 272 91.02 -10.85 29.53
CA LEU A 272 91.17 -12.30 29.72
C LEU A 272 92.40 -12.86 29.00
N LEU A 273 92.64 -12.44 27.75
CA LEU A 273 93.84 -12.83 27.01
C LEU A 273 95.12 -12.36 27.71
N SER A 274 95.14 -11.13 28.23
CA SER A 274 96.29 -10.61 28.97
C SER A 274 96.60 -11.46 30.21
N ILE A 275 95.58 -11.86 30.97
CA ILE A 275 95.74 -12.74 32.14
C ILE A 275 96.29 -14.11 31.73
N ILE A 276 95.77 -14.72 30.65
CA ILE A 276 96.25 -16.01 30.14
C ILE A 276 97.72 -15.93 29.74
N VAL A 277 98.13 -14.86 29.06
CA VAL A 277 99.53 -14.63 28.65
C VAL A 277 100.44 -14.51 29.88
N ILE A 278 100.02 -13.79 30.91
CA ILE A 278 100.78 -13.67 32.18
C ILE A 278 100.93 -15.03 32.86
N ILE A 279 99.84 -15.81 32.97
CA ILE A 279 99.88 -17.15 33.57
C ILE A 279 100.82 -18.07 32.77
N TYR A 280 100.74 -18.04 31.44
CA TYR A 280 101.60 -18.86 30.58
C TYR A 280 103.07 -18.49 30.73
N PHE A 281 103.39 -17.20 30.82
CA PHE A 281 104.77 -16.73 31.04
C PHE A 281 105.28 -17.14 32.44
N MET A 282 104.44 -17.06 33.47
CA MET A 282 104.78 -17.51 34.82
C MET A 282 104.89 -19.02 34.95
N ALA A 283 104.16 -19.81 34.17
CA ALA A 283 104.26 -21.27 34.18
C ALA A 283 105.45 -21.81 33.37
N LYS A 284 105.99 -20.99 32.46
CA LYS A 284 107.11 -21.36 31.58
C LYS A 284 108.48 -20.94 32.12
N ASN A 285 108.54 -19.92 32.97
CA ASN A 285 109.72 -19.54 33.76
C ASN A 285 109.78 -20.33 35.06
#